data_AF-A0A1E3LHU5-F1
#
_entry.id   AF-A0A1E3LHU5-F1
#
_cell.length_a   1.000
_cell.length_b   1.000
_cell.length_c   1.000
_cell.angle_alpha   90.00
_cell.angle_beta   90.00
_cell.angle_gamma   90.00
#
_symmetry.space_group_name_H-M   'P 1'
#
loop_
_entity.id
_entity.type
_entity.pdbx_description
1 polymer ?
#
loop_
_entity_poly.entity_id
_entity_poly.type
_entity_poly.pdbx_seq_one_letter_code
_entity_poly.pdbx_strand_id
1 'polypeptide(L)'
;MGDLFMEQIGDRLKLLISARTDDRLRYVQLETVTGISADRWKNFWFGRKRADAEMIEAASKAWPETAFWLACGATDVQFGHIAGNSENTFPEAPLKQSMPATAEYLRASVRARDCAQSLVNRINDERGGTAPALSLGNVPRVALSSWTDGELFPDAVEDLKARLQELQDRRRARKQEVGLRPELESIVSTIEYDYDEAKLIRQVGEYRKKIAQELI
;
A
#
# COMPACT_ATOMS: atom_id res chain seq x y z
N MET A 1 -16.02 -37.60 2.28
CA MET A 1 -17.39 -37.27 1.83
C MET A 1 -17.64 -35.82 2.26
N GLY A 2 -17.60 -34.80 1.41
CA GLY A 2 -17.49 -34.75 -0.05
C GLY A 2 -16.83 -33.44 -0.54
N ASP A 3 -16.66 -33.40 -1.86
CA ASP A 3 -16.29 -32.29 -2.75
C ASP A 3 -14.94 -31.60 -2.60
N LEU A 4 -13.96 -32.26 -3.23
CA LEU A 4 -12.83 -31.66 -3.94
C LEU A 4 -13.30 -30.79 -5.13
N PHE A 5 -14.05 -29.73 -4.83
CA PHE A 5 -14.25 -28.61 -5.74
C PHE A 5 -13.95 -27.31 -4.97
N MET A 6 -12.65 -27.09 -4.70
CA MET A 6 -12.10 -25.76 -4.39
C MET A 6 -12.14 -24.86 -5.64
N GLU A 7 -13.32 -24.70 -6.25
CA GLU A 7 -13.45 -24.01 -7.54
C GLU A 7 -13.80 -22.53 -7.39
N GLN A 8 -14.55 -22.17 -6.34
CA GLN A 8 -15.08 -20.82 -6.23
C GLN A 8 -14.14 -19.89 -5.47
N ILE A 9 -14.10 -18.62 -5.92
CA ILE A 9 -13.29 -17.55 -5.33
C ILE A 9 -13.55 -17.36 -3.82
N GLY A 10 -14.76 -17.65 -3.34
CA GLY A 10 -15.09 -17.59 -1.92
C GLY A 10 -14.34 -18.61 -1.07
N ASP A 11 -14.12 -19.82 -1.58
CA ASP A 11 -13.38 -20.86 -0.86
C ASP A 11 -11.89 -20.52 -0.80
N ARG A 12 -11.34 -20.05 -1.93
CA ARG A 12 -9.97 -19.51 -1.99
C ARG A 12 -9.76 -18.33 -1.04
N LEU A 13 -10.74 -17.43 -0.93
CA LEU A 13 -10.68 -16.32 0.00
C LEU A 13 -10.67 -16.81 1.46
N LYS A 14 -11.48 -17.81 1.82
CA LYS A 14 -11.43 -18.40 3.17
C LYS A 14 -10.08 -19.04 3.47
N LEU A 15 -9.51 -19.76 2.50
CA LEU A 15 -8.18 -20.37 2.64
C LEU A 15 -7.08 -19.34 2.83
N LEU A 16 -7.11 -18.25 2.04
CA LEU A 16 -6.20 -17.13 2.21
C LEU A 16 -6.31 -16.53 3.62
N ILE A 17 -7.54 -16.27 4.07
CA ILE A 17 -7.79 -15.70 5.39
C ILE A 17 -7.25 -16.63 6.48
N SER A 18 -7.54 -17.93 6.43
CA SER A 18 -7.00 -18.91 7.38
C SER A 18 -5.47 -18.89 7.43
N ALA A 19 -4.82 -18.75 6.27
CA ALA A 19 -3.37 -18.78 6.19
C ALA A 19 -2.69 -17.49 6.67
N ARG A 20 -3.42 -16.36 6.70
CA ARG A 20 -2.85 -15.03 6.98
C ARG A 20 -3.29 -14.41 8.30
N THR A 21 -4.22 -15.06 9.00
CA THR A 21 -4.78 -14.54 10.24
C THR A 21 -4.77 -15.59 11.34
N ASP A 22 -4.77 -15.12 12.58
CA ASP A 22 -4.96 -15.98 13.74
C ASP A 22 -6.44 -16.33 13.91
N ASP A 23 -6.74 -17.59 14.22
CA ASP A 23 -8.12 -18.08 14.35
C ASP A 23 -8.97 -17.31 15.37
N ARG A 24 -8.37 -16.83 16.47
CA ARG A 24 -9.09 -16.11 17.53
C ARG A 24 -9.30 -14.64 17.18
N LEU A 25 -8.35 -14.04 16.47
CA LEU A 25 -8.34 -12.61 16.14
C LEU A 25 -8.69 -12.30 14.68
N ARG A 26 -9.03 -13.31 13.89
CA ARG A 26 -9.25 -13.25 12.43
C ARG A 26 -10.01 -12.00 11.98
N TYR A 27 -11.19 -11.77 12.54
CA TYR A 27 -12.05 -10.68 12.05
C TYR A 27 -11.53 -9.29 12.43
N VAL A 28 -10.90 -9.16 13.60
CA VAL A 28 -10.26 -7.91 14.04
C VAL A 28 -9.04 -7.62 13.18
N GLN A 29 -8.23 -8.64 12.89
CA GLN A 29 -7.08 -8.52 12.00
C GLN A 29 -7.51 -8.16 10.58
N LEU A 30 -8.55 -8.81 10.06
CA LEU A 30 -9.10 -8.49 8.75
C LEU A 30 -9.59 -7.05 8.68
N GLU A 31 -10.36 -6.59 9.67
CA GLU A 31 -10.81 -5.20 9.72
C GLU A 31 -9.65 -4.22 9.75
N THR A 32 -8.61 -4.52 10.54
CA THR A 32 -7.41 -3.69 10.63
C THR A 32 -6.67 -3.59 9.29
N VAL A 33 -6.50 -4.71 8.56
CA VAL A 33 -5.69 -4.74 7.32
C VAL A 33 -6.48 -4.39 6.07
N THR A 34 -7.82 -4.54 6.09
CA THR A 34 -8.68 -4.33 4.90
C THR A 34 -9.58 -3.10 5.01
N GLY A 35 -9.81 -2.57 6.22
CA GLY A 35 -10.78 -1.50 6.47
C GLY A 35 -12.25 -1.93 6.37
N ILE A 36 -12.53 -3.21 6.05
CA ILE A 36 -13.89 -3.76 5.99
C ILE A 36 -14.26 -4.30 7.38
N SER A 37 -15.45 -3.94 7.89
CA SER A 37 -15.85 -4.27 9.26
C SER A 37 -15.78 -5.77 9.58
N ALA A 38 -15.42 -6.10 10.83
CA ALA A 38 -15.36 -7.49 11.31
C ALA A 38 -16.67 -8.25 11.09
N ASP A 39 -17.82 -7.60 11.25
CA ASP A 39 -19.13 -8.21 11.02
C ASP A 39 -19.37 -8.59 9.55
N ARG A 40 -18.88 -7.79 8.59
CA ARG A 40 -18.93 -8.15 7.17
C ARG A 40 -18.11 -9.39 6.90
N TRP A 41 -16.89 -9.45 7.44
CA TRP A 41 -16.03 -10.63 7.32
C TRP A 41 -16.64 -11.87 7.98
N LYS A 42 -17.26 -11.71 9.15
CA LYS A 42 -17.96 -12.78 9.86
C LYS A 42 -19.15 -13.32 9.06
N ASN A 43 -19.95 -12.44 8.47
CA ASN A 43 -21.08 -12.84 7.63
C ASN A 43 -20.63 -13.59 6.37
N PHE A 44 -19.53 -13.16 5.75
CA PHE A 44 -18.90 -13.92 4.66
C PHE A 44 -18.41 -15.30 5.12
N TRP A 45 -17.66 -15.34 6.24
CA TRP A 45 -17.06 -16.57 6.76
C TRP A 45 -18.09 -17.68 7.00
N PHE A 46 -19.19 -17.33 7.66
CA PHE A 46 -20.30 -18.26 7.96
C PHE A 46 -21.26 -18.47 6.78
N GLY A 47 -20.95 -17.99 5.58
CA GLY A 47 -21.75 -18.22 4.38
C GLY A 47 -23.08 -17.46 4.32
N ARG A 48 -23.27 -16.44 5.19
CA ARG A 48 -24.45 -15.57 5.18
C ARG A 48 -24.41 -14.56 4.03
N LYS A 49 -23.22 -14.26 3.53
CA LYS A 49 -22.98 -13.41 2.36
C LYS A 49 -21.91 -14.04 1.47
N ARG A 50 -22.05 -13.91 0.15
CA ARG A 50 -20.97 -14.26 -0.80
C ARG A 50 -19.85 -13.22 -0.74
N ALA A 51 -18.63 -13.61 -1.13
CA ALA A 51 -17.56 -12.64 -1.35
C ALA A 51 -18.01 -11.62 -2.38
N ASP A 52 -17.87 -10.33 -2.07
CA ASP A 52 -18.11 -9.23 -3.00
C ASP A 52 -16.78 -8.69 -3.55
N ALA A 53 -16.87 -7.84 -4.57
CA ALA A 53 -15.70 -7.27 -5.23
C ALA A 53 -14.82 -6.47 -4.25
N GLU A 54 -15.43 -5.79 -3.28
CA GLU A 54 -14.73 -5.00 -2.27
C GLU A 54 -13.89 -5.90 -1.34
N MET A 55 -14.44 -7.02 -0.87
CA MET A 55 -13.70 -8.01 -0.07
C MET A 55 -12.53 -8.61 -0.86
N ILE A 56 -12.75 -8.95 -2.13
CA ILE A 56 -11.72 -9.54 -2.99
C ILE A 56 -10.60 -8.52 -3.25
N GLU A 57 -10.96 -7.27 -3.57
CA GLU A 57 -9.99 -6.19 -3.79
C GLU A 57 -9.19 -5.91 -2.51
N ALA A 58 -9.86 -5.77 -1.37
CA ALA A 58 -9.19 -5.44 -0.12
C ALA A 58 -8.23 -6.56 0.34
N ALA A 59 -8.63 -7.83 0.20
CA ALA A 59 -7.73 -8.96 0.45
C ALA A 59 -6.55 -8.99 -0.53
N SER A 60 -6.80 -8.71 -1.82
CA SER A 60 -5.75 -8.65 -2.85
C SER A 60 -4.77 -7.50 -2.61
N LYS A 61 -5.22 -6.37 -2.04
CA LYS A 61 -4.33 -5.26 -1.66
C LYS A 61 -3.53 -5.56 -0.39
N ALA A 62 -4.12 -6.28 0.57
CA ALA A 62 -3.43 -6.70 1.78
C ALA A 62 -2.34 -7.75 1.52
N TRP A 63 -2.62 -8.69 0.61
CA TRP A 63 -1.71 -9.79 0.23
C TRP A 63 -1.58 -9.91 -1.30
N PRO A 64 -0.94 -8.94 -1.96
CA PRO A 64 -0.88 -8.86 -3.42
C PRO A 64 -0.16 -10.01 -4.10
N GLU A 65 0.72 -10.70 -3.38
CA GLU A 65 1.34 -11.94 -3.86
C GLU A 65 0.31 -13.05 -4.12
N THR A 66 -0.88 -12.97 -3.53
CA THR A 66 -1.94 -13.98 -3.71
C THR A 66 -3.08 -13.58 -4.65
N ALA A 67 -3.04 -12.35 -5.20
CA ALA A 67 -4.15 -11.78 -5.95
C ALA A 67 -4.50 -12.57 -7.21
N PHE A 68 -3.48 -13.01 -7.97
CA PHE A 68 -3.67 -13.82 -9.18
C PHE A 68 -4.31 -15.17 -8.85
N TRP A 69 -3.80 -15.87 -7.84
CA TRP A 69 -4.37 -17.15 -7.38
C TRP A 69 -5.79 -17.00 -6.83
N LEU A 70 -6.06 -15.94 -6.08
CA LEU A 70 -7.39 -15.67 -5.57
C LEU A 70 -8.40 -15.53 -6.73
N ALA A 71 -8.04 -14.79 -7.77
CA ALA A 71 -8.89 -14.54 -8.94
C ALA A 71 -9.01 -15.77 -9.85
N CYS A 72 -7.89 -16.40 -10.20
CA CYS A 72 -7.80 -17.39 -11.28
C CYS A 72 -7.77 -18.84 -10.78
N GLY A 73 -7.43 -19.08 -9.52
CA GLY A 73 -7.21 -20.43 -8.98
C GLY A 73 -5.90 -21.09 -9.41
N ALA A 74 -5.08 -20.37 -10.19
CA ALA A 74 -3.75 -20.79 -10.61
C ALA A 74 -2.68 -19.86 -10.01
N THR A 75 -1.48 -20.37 -9.84
CA THR A 75 -0.29 -19.62 -9.46
C THR A 75 0.53 -19.20 -10.67
N ASP A 76 1.39 -18.21 -10.46
CA ASP A 76 2.36 -17.75 -11.44
C ASP A 76 3.64 -17.34 -10.68
N VAL A 77 4.35 -18.36 -10.20
CA VAL A 77 5.48 -18.21 -9.27
C VAL A 77 6.60 -17.39 -9.91
N GLN A 78 6.78 -17.49 -11.24
CA GLN A 78 7.80 -16.75 -11.98
C GLN A 78 7.66 -15.23 -11.81
N PHE A 79 6.42 -14.74 -11.69
CA PHE A 79 6.12 -13.33 -11.45
C PHE A 79 5.78 -13.04 -9.98
N GLY A 80 6.03 -14.01 -9.09
CA GLY A 80 5.85 -13.82 -7.66
C GLY A 80 4.42 -14.00 -7.16
N HIS A 81 3.56 -14.58 -7.99
CA HIS A 81 2.17 -14.85 -7.63
C HIS A 81 2.03 -16.27 -7.07
N ILE A 82 1.69 -16.35 -5.79
CA ILE A 82 1.63 -17.58 -5.02
C ILE A 82 0.22 -17.86 -4.49
N ALA A 83 -0.02 -19.08 -4.05
CA ALA A 83 -1.28 -19.46 -3.43
C ALA A 83 -1.37 -18.97 -1.98
N GLY A 84 -2.58 -18.94 -1.43
CA GLY A 84 -2.81 -18.60 -0.02
C GLY A 84 -2.17 -19.60 0.95
N ASN A 85 -2.02 -20.86 0.55
CA ASN A 85 -1.32 -21.91 1.28
C ASN A 85 -0.39 -22.69 0.34
N SER A 86 0.53 -23.49 0.89
CA SER A 86 1.49 -24.27 0.10
C SER A 86 0.86 -25.45 -0.65
N GLU A 87 -0.35 -25.88 -0.26
CA GLU A 87 -1.00 -27.09 -0.77
C GLU A 87 -1.80 -26.85 -2.06
N ASN A 88 -2.22 -25.60 -2.33
CA ASN A 88 -3.06 -25.26 -3.49
C ASN A 88 -2.28 -24.51 -4.57
N THR A 89 -1.15 -25.09 -4.97
CA THR A 89 -0.30 -24.58 -6.06
C THR A 89 -0.62 -25.34 -7.34
N PHE A 90 -0.87 -24.61 -8.43
CA PHE A 90 -1.09 -25.17 -9.76
C PHE A 90 -0.81 -24.08 -10.80
N PRO A 91 -0.01 -24.34 -11.85
CA PRO A 91 0.58 -25.62 -12.24
C PRO A 91 1.86 -26.02 -11.50
N GLU A 92 2.41 -25.13 -10.67
CA GLU A 92 3.71 -25.32 -10.03
C GLU A 92 3.65 -26.30 -8.86
N ALA A 93 4.81 -26.90 -8.54
CA ALA A 93 4.96 -27.69 -7.33
C ALA A 93 4.88 -26.79 -6.08
N PRO A 94 4.44 -27.32 -4.92
CA PRO A 94 4.46 -26.62 -3.65
C PRO A 94 5.80 -25.96 -3.38
N LEU A 95 5.78 -24.65 -3.15
CA LEU A 95 6.98 -23.91 -2.82
C LEU A 95 7.51 -24.37 -1.47
N LYS A 96 8.78 -24.80 -1.45
CA LYS A 96 9.49 -25.18 -0.22
C LYS A 96 9.92 -23.96 0.62
N GLN A 97 9.89 -22.76 0.04
CA GLN A 97 10.37 -21.53 0.67
C GLN A 97 9.40 -20.37 0.40
N SER A 98 9.23 -19.51 1.40
CA SER A 98 8.53 -18.23 1.28
C SER A 98 9.30 -17.27 0.37
N MET A 99 8.59 -16.40 -0.37
CA MET A 99 9.18 -15.32 -1.19
C MET A 99 8.92 -13.94 -0.55
N PRO A 100 9.56 -13.62 0.60
CA PRO A 100 9.27 -12.39 1.34
C PRO A 100 9.61 -11.12 0.56
N ALA A 101 10.74 -11.11 -0.16
CA ALA A 101 11.18 -9.95 -0.96
C ALA A 101 10.17 -9.61 -2.07
N THR A 102 9.62 -10.63 -2.72
CA THR A 102 8.57 -10.47 -3.74
C THR A 102 7.28 -9.92 -3.15
N ALA A 103 6.83 -10.45 -2.00
CA ALA A 103 5.65 -9.95 -1.32
C ALA A 103 5.83 -8.48 -0.88
N GLU A 104 7.02 -8.12 -0.42
CA GLU A 104 7.37 -6.73 -0.07
C GLU A 104 7.34 -5.81 -1.30
N TYR A 105 7.96 -6.22 -2.42
CA TYR A 105 7.91 -5.47 -3.68
C TYR A 105 6.48 -5.22 -4.16
N LEU A 106 5.64 -6.26 -4.16
CA LEU A 106 4.26 -6.16 -4.60
C LEU A 106 3.44 -5.23 -3.68
N ARG A 107 3.64 -5.31 -2.37
CA ARG A 107 3.02 -4.37 -1.40
C ARG A 107 3.49 -2.93 -1.62
N ALA A 108 4.78 -2.72 -1.84
CA ALA A 108 5.33 -1.40 -2.15
C ALA A 108 4.73 -0.83 -3.45
N SER A 109 4.56 -1.68 -4.47
CA SER A 109 3.95 -1.30 -5.75
C SER A 109 2.47 -0.90 -5.60
N VAL A 110 1.69 -1.67 -4.82
CA VAL A 110 0.29 -1.33 -4.52
C VAL A 110 0.21 0.01 -3.79
N ARG A 111 1.03 0.20 -2.74
CA ARG A 111 1.09 1.46 -1.98
C ARG A 111 1.46 2.65 -2.87
N ALA A 112 2.49 2.49 -3.71
CA ALA A 112 2.92 3.54 -4.63
C ALA A 112 1.81 3.94 -5.60
N ARG A 113 1.08 2.96 -6.16
CA ARG A 113 -0.09 3.21 -7.01
C ARG A 113 -1.18 3.97 -6.26
N ASP A 114 -1.56 3.51 -5.07
CA ASP A 114 -2.64 4.12 -4.29
C ASP A 114 -2.28 5.56 -3.85
N CYS A 115 -1.03 5.80 -3.46
CA CYS A 115 -0.51 7.14 -3.20
C CYS A 115 -0.57 8.03 -4.44
N ALA A 116 -0.11 7.54 -5.59
CA ALA A 116 -0.13 8.29 -6.83
C ALA A 116 -1.56 8.61 -7.27
N GLN A 117 -2.48 7.67 -7.16
CA GLN A 117 -3.90 7.87 -7.46
C GLN A 117 -4.52 8.94 -6.54
N SER A 118 -4.21 8.89 -5.25
CA SER A 118 -4.71 9.87 -4.27
C SER A 118 -4.21 11.28 -4.60
N LEU A 119 -2.94 11.42 -5.03
CA LEU A 119 -2.39 12.69 -5.49
C LEU A 119 -3.07 13.19 -6.76
N VAL A 120 -3.28 12.32 -7.75
CA VAL A 120 -4.00 12.66 -8.99
C VAL A 120 -5.41 13.16 -8.67
N ASN A 121 -6.14 12.47 -7.80
CA ASN A 121 -7.49 12.88 -7.38
C ASN A 121 -7.46 14.27 -6.74
N ARG A 122 -6.55 14.51 -5.79
CA ARG A 122 -6.42 15.82 -5.13
C ARG A 122 -6.11 16.95 -6.13
N ILE A 123 -5.21 16.72 -7.08
CA ILE A 123 -4.87 17.72 -8.09
C ILE A 123 -6.07 18.00 -9.01
N ASN A 124 -6.82 16.97 -9.39
CA ASN A 124 -8.04 17.14 -10.19
C ASN A 124 -9.10 17.95 -9.43
N ASP A 125 -9.28 17.68 -8.13
CA ASP A 125 -10.19 18.44 -7.27
C ASP A 125 -9.77 19.92 -7.15
N GLU A 126 -8.47 20.19 -6.97
CA GLU A 126 -7.91 21.55 -6.86
C GLU A 126 -8.00 22.35 -8.17
N ARG A 127 -7.89 21.68 -9.33
CA ARG A 127 -7.90 22.36 -10.65
C ARG A 127 -9.27 22.89 -11.06
N GLY A 128 -10.35 22.34 -10.51
CA GLY A 128 -11.70 22.61 -10.99
C GLY A 128 -11.94 22.08 -12.42
N GLY A 129 -13.19 21.74 -12.74
CA GLY A 129 -13.56 20.96 -13.93
C GLY A 129 -13.34 21.60 -15.32
N THR A 130 -12.52 22.64 -15.44
CA THR A 130 -12.22 23.32 -16.72
C THR A 130 -11.01 22.73 -17.45
N ALA A 131 -10.12 22.00 -16.76
CA ALA A 131 -8.98 21.31 -17.37
C ALA A 131 -9.24 19.80 -17.53
N PRO A 132 -8.62 19.13 -18.53
CA PRO A 132 -8.70 17.67 -18.65
C PRO A 132 -8.18 16.99 -17.38
N ALA A 133 -8.92 15.97 -16.92
CA ALA A 133 -8.53 15.20 -15.75
C ALA A 133 -7.17 14.53 -15.98
N LEU A 134 -6.25 14.71 -15.03
CA LEU A 134 -5.02 13.94 -14.98
C LEU A 134 -5.34 12.47 -14.71
N SER A 135 -4.53 11.59 -15.29
CA SER A 135 -4.57 10.15 -15.06
C SER A 135 -3.16 9.61 -14.79
N LEU A 136 -3.08 8.44 -14.17
CA LEU A 136 -1.81 7.73 -13.99
C LEU A 136 -1.31 7.25 -15.35
N GLY A 137 -0.06 7.59 -15.68
CA GLY A 137 0.62 7.09 -16.87
C GLY A 137 1.15 5.66 -16.70
N ASN A 138 1.61 5.06 -17.80
CA ASN A 138 2.25 3.76 -17.78
C ASN A 138 3.71 3.87 -17.32
N VAL A 139 4.11 3.03 -16.37
CA VAL A 139 5.53 2.75 -16.08
C VAL A 139 5.87 1.41 -16.72
N PRO A 140 6.88 1.31 -17.58
CA PRO A 140 7.29 0.03 -18.15
C PRO A 140 7.68 -0.95 -17.03
N ARG A 141 7.09 -2.15 -17.05
CA ARG A 141 7.47 -3.24 -16.14
C ARG A 141 8.71 -3.95 -16.67
N VAL A 142 9.72 -4.12 -15.83
CA VAL A 142 10.79 -5.11 -16.01
C VAL A 142 10.39 -6.38 -15.26
N ALA A 143 10.61 -7.57 -15.83
CA ALA A 143 10.19 -8.84 -15.23
C ALA A 143 10.80 -9.05 -13.83
N LEU A 144 10.04 -9.56 -12.87
CA LEU A 144 10.54 -9.84 -11.51
C LEU A 144 11.64 -10.92 -11.47
N SER A 145 11.72 -11.78 -12.50
CA SER A 145 12.83 -12.72 -12.68
C SER A 145 14.17 -12.04 -12.98
N SER A 146 14.18 -10.76 -13.35
CA SER A 146 15.41 -9.96 -13.42
C SER A 146 15.87 -9.43 -12.05
N TRP A 147 15.05 -9.60 -11.01
CA TRP A 147 15.37 -9.19 -9.64
C TRP A 147 15.96 -10.33 -8.80
N THR A 148 15.88 -11.59 -9.27
CA THR A 148 16.32 -12.77 -8.51
C THR A 148 17.84 -12.97 -8.47
N ASP A 149 18.60 -12.29 -9.32
CA ASP A 149 20.06 -12.47 -9.39
C ASP A 149 20.86 -11.41 -8.62
N GLY A 150 20.20 -10.52 -7.86
CA GLY A 150 20.90 -9.53 -7.04
C GLY A 150 21.67 -8.46 -7.83
N GLU A 151 21.67 -8.53 -9.16
CA GLU A 151 22.07 -7.43 -10.03
C GLU A 151 20.92 -6.42 -10.08
N LEU A 152 20.87 -5.56 -9.06
CA LEU A 152 20.30 -4.23 -9.21
C LEU A 152 20.80 -3.70 -10.55
N PHE A 153 19.91 -3.26 -11.46
CA PHE A 153 20.32 -2.36 -12.54
C PHE A 153 20.94 -1.15 -11.84
N PRO A 154 22.27 -1.06 -11.73
CA PRO A 154 22.89 -0.08 -10.86
C PRO A 154 22.52 1.31 -11.35
N ASP A 155 22.41 1.46 -12.67
CA ASP A 155 22.04 2.71 -13.33
C ASP A 155 20.63 3.19 -12.98
N ALA A 156 19.63 2.31 -12.89
CA ALA A 156 18.25 2.71 -12.60
C ALA A 156 18.06 3.07 -11.13
N VAL A 157 18.73 2.35 -10.22
CA VAL A 157 18.69 2.63 -8.79
C VAL A 157 19.54 3.85 -8.43
N GLU A 158 20.69 4.03 -9.08
CA GLU A 158 21.49 5.25 -8.95
C GLU A 158 20.78 6.46 -9.56
N ASP A 159 20.05 6.34 -10.68
CA ASP A 159 19.22 7.44 -11.22
C ASP A 159 18.08 7.80 -10.26
N LEU A 160 17.42 6.81 -9.65
CA LEU A 160 16.38 7.04 -8.64
C LEU A 160 16.93 7.68 -7.36
N LYS A 161 18.09 7.23 -6.88
CA LYS A 161 18.79 7.85 -5.75
C LYS A 161 19.22 9.27 -6.08
N ALA A 162 19.74 9.53 -7.27
CA ALA A 162 20.14 10.86 -7.72
C ALA A 162 18.94 11.81 -7.79
N ARG A 163 17.80 11.37 -8.34
CA ARG A 163 16.57 12.16 -8.38
C ARG A 163 15.98 12.40 -6.99
N LEU A 164 16.05 11.42 -6.10
CA LEU A 164 15.61 11.58 -4.72
C LEU A 164 16.49 12.59 -3.98
N GLN A 165 17.81 12.52 -4.16
CA GLN A 165 18.77 13.46 -3.60
C GLN A 165 18.54 14.87 -4.14
N GLU A 166 18.33 15.02 -5.45
CA GLU A 166 17.99 16.31 -6.07
C GLU A 166 16.70 16.90 -5.50
N LEU A 167 15.66 16.10 -5.27
CA LEU A 167 14.42 16.55 -4.64
C LEU A 167 14.64 16.96 -3.17
N GLN A 168 15.47 16.24 -2.43
CA GLN A 168 15.85 16.61 -1.06
C GLN A 168 16.65 17.91 -1.04
N ASP A 169 17.58 18.10 -1.97
CA ASP A 169 18.40 19.30 -2.09
C ASP A 169 17.57 20.51 -2.53
N ARG A 170 16.66 20.33 -3.49
CA ARG A 170 15.66 21.36 -3.85
C ARG A 170 14.77 21.72 -2.67
N ARG A 171 14.36 20.73 -1.86
CA ARG A 171 13.58 20.98 -0.63
C ARG A 171 14.42 21.73 0.42
N ARG A 172 15.71 21.43 0.53
CA ARG A 172 16.66 22.11 1.43
C ARG A 172 16.98 23.54 0.98
N ALA A 173 17.17 23.75 -0.32
CA ALA A 173 17.34 25.06 -0.93
C ALA A 173 16.08 25.91 -0.74
N ARG A 174 14.89 25.32 -0.92
CA ARG A 174 13.61 25.99 -0.63
C ARG A 174 13.42 26.26 0.87
N LYS A 175 13.92 25.41 1.76
CA LYS A 175 14.00 25.67 3.22
C LYS A 175 14.93 26.85 3.53
N GLN A 176 16.02 27.04 2.78
CA GLN A 176 16.95 28.17 2.93
C GLN A 176 16.43 29.48 2.33
N GLU A 177 15.79 29.44 1.15
CA GLU A 177 15.17 30.61 0.51
C GLU A 177 13.98 31.18 1.29
N VAL A 178 13.21 30.31 1.95
CA VAL A 178 12.03 30.72 2.73
C VAL A 178 12.41 31.30 4.11
N GLY A 179 13.70 31.33 4.49
CA GLY A 179 14.17 31.98 5.71
C GLY A 179 13.41 31.49 6.94
N LEU A 180 13.63 30.23 7.33
CA LEU A 180 12.87 29.60 8.41
C LEU A 180 13.02 30.37 9.72
N ARG A 181 11.93 31.04 10.10
CA ARG A 181 11.73 31.53 11.46
C ARG A 181 11.80 30.32 12.41
N PRO A 182 12.58 30.38 13.51
CA PRO A 182 12.84 29.25 14.42
C PRO A 182 11.57 28.51 14.91
N GLU A 183 10.43 29.21 14.95
CA GLU A 183 9.13 28.66 15.33
C GLU A 183 8.59 27.60 14.36
N LEU A 184 8.88 27.71 13.06
CA LEU A 184 8.47 26.72 12.06
C LEU A 184 9.29 25.43 12.16
N GLU A 185 10.58 25.51 12.52
CA GLU A 185 11.41 24.33 12.73
C GLU A 185 10.95 23.51 13.95
N SER A 186 10.49 24.19 15.01
CA SER A 186 9.93 23.51 16.20
C SER A 186 8.65 22.74 15.86
N ILE A 187 7.78 23.31 15.03
CA ILE A 187 6.55 22.65 14.56
C ILE A 187 6.90 21.45 13.66
N VAL A 188 7.77 21.63 12.67
CA VAL A 188 8.15 20.56 11.73
C VAL A 188 8.87 19.42 12.44
N SER A 189 9.76 19.70 13.39
CA SER A 189 10.43 18.70 14.21
C SER A 189 9.44 17.87 15.05
N THR A 190 8.39 18.51 15.58
CA THR A 190 7.33 17.82 16.33
C THR A 190 6.52 16.89 15.42
N ILE A 191 6.31 17.25 14.15
CA ILE A 191 5.67 16.37 13.14
C ILE A 191 6.56 15.18 12.78
N GLU A 192 7.87 15.42 12.58
CA GLU A 192 8.80 14.44 12.03
C GLU A 192 9.23 13.37 13.05
N TYR A 193 9.27 13.69 14.36
CA TYR A 193 9.91 12.80 15.35
C TYR A 193 9.04 12.41 16.55
N ASP A 194 7.99 13.16 16.89
CA ASP A 194 7.19 12.94 18.11
C ASP A 194 5.77 13.50 17.93
N TYR A 195 4.98 12.86 17.06
CA TYR A 195 3.66 13.34 16.64
C TYR A 195 2.67 13.37 17.82
N ASP A 196 2.64 14.50 18.53
CA ASP A 196 1.63 14.88 19.52
C ASP A 196 0.74 15.98 18.91
N GLU A 197 -0.46 15.59 18.51
CA GLU A 197 -1.42 16.45 17.83
C GLU A 197 -1.85 17.65 18.70
N ALA A 198 -1.97 17.48 20.01
CA ALA A 198 -2.37 18.56 20.92
C ALA A 198 -1.25 19.60 21.07
N LYS A 199 0.01 19.15 21.11
CA LYS A 199 1.19 20.00 21.10
C LYS A 199 1.33 20.75 19.77
N LEU A 200 1.07 20.06 18.65
CA LEU A 200 1.12 20.66 17.32
C LEU A 200 0.09 21.77 17.13
N ILE A 201 -1.16 21.52 17.52
CA ILE A 201 -2.24 22.50 17.45
C ILE A 201 -1.91 23.75 18.27
N ARG A 202 -1.32 23.57 19.46
CA ARG A 202 -0.89 24.68 20.32
C ARG A 202 0.21 25.50 19.67
N GLN A 203 1.27 24.85 19.17
CA GLN A 203 2.41 25.53 18.54
C GLN A 203 2.00 26.27 17.26
N VAL A 204 1.14 25.66 16.43
CA VAL A 204 0.58 26.30 15.23
C VAL A 204 -0.30 27.50 15.61
N GLY A 205 -1.10 27.39 16.67
CA GLY A 205 -1.92 28.48 17.19
C GLY A 205 -1.09 29.67 17.69
N GLU A 206 -0.01 29.42 18.42
CA GLU A 206 0.92 30.45 18.90
C GLU A 206 1.66 31.14 17.75
N TYR A 207 2.10 30.36 16.76
CA TYR A 207 2.76 30.89 15.56
C TYR A 207 1.84 31.83 14.76
N ARG A 208 0.57 31.43 14.58
CA ARG A 208 -0.45 32.28 13.92
C ARG A 208 -0.70 33.59 14.67
N LYS A 209 -0.73 33.56 16.00
CA LYS A 209 -0.89 34.78 16.82
C LYS A 209 0.30 35.72 16.69
N LYS A 210 1.54 35.20 16.66
CA LYS A 210 2.75 35.99 16.43
C LYS A 210 2.75 36.67 15.06
N ILE A 211 2.42 35.94 14.00
CA ILE A 211 2.31 36.52 12.64
C ILE A 211 1.25 37.63 12.61
N ALA A 212 0.09 37.43 13.26
CA ALA A 212 -0.96 38.44 13.30
C ALA A 212 -0.57 39.71 14.07
N GLN A 213 0.35 39.62 15.05
CA GLN A 213 0.87 40.76 15.80
C GLN A 213 1.97 41.53 15.06
N GLU A 214 2.68 40.90 14.14
CA GLU A 214 3.71 41.53 13.31
C GLU A 214 3.16 42.21 12.04
N LEU A 215 1.88 41.96 11.72
CA LEU A 215 1.18 42.53 10.55
C LEU A 215 0.30 43.74 10.92
N ILE A 216 0.38 44.26 12.14
CA ILE A 216 -0.22 45.52 12.63
C ILE A 216 0.92 46.51 12.89
#